data_AF-G3Q0D8-F1
#
_entry.id   AF-G3Q0D8-F1
#
_cell.length_a   1.000
_cell.length_b   1.000
_cell.length_c   1.000
_cell.angle_alpha   90.00
_cell.angle_beta   90.00
_cell.angle_gamma   90.00
#
_symmetry.space_group_name_H-M   'P 1'
#
loop_
_entity.id
_entity.type
_entity.pdbx_description
1 polymer ?
#
loop_
_entity_poly.entity_id
_entity_poly.type
_entity_poly.pdbx_seq_one_letter_code
_entity_poly.pdbx_strand_id
1 'polypeptide(L)'
;MSSQVRLRLLPRARCMFDEPVQVKVAGLRSRQMVTLRARSTDEKGVVFSSSATFRADGSGQIDLERDPSLGGTYTGVEPMGLLWSMRPDTLHKRFQRTKSLNPHMVKISVHDQEKEEGRILAEATNERLLIGDGVIRRTVREGNIRGVLFTPPGEGPFPAVLDLYTSGGGLSEKRASLLARRGFVVLTVALYGNSDMSRNIREIHLDYLEEALEFLKKQYKVGGKGVGVISISKSGDLALSMASYLQGVEAVVWINGCSANTLLPLYYQKSQILPPLMVDLSKLIPTESEAFNGKKVMNDPLAEENEATLIPVERAEGRLLFVASEDDLNWDSTAYVDMMVERLQRHGKDNFETVCYPGAGHYLEPPYGPYCPSSFHAVAGGPVLWGGEARSHAAAEVHLWKKIQEFFRAHLSCDATQTKAKL
;
A
#
# COMPACT_ATOMS: atom_id res chain seq x y z
N MET A 1 31.29 -23.19 29.60
CA MET A 1 31.34 -23.15 28.12
C MET A 1 30.52 -21.95 27.68
N SER A 2 31.11 -21.01 26.94
CA SER A 2 30.35 -19.86 26.41
C SER A 2 29.34 -20.38 25.39
N SER A 3 28.05 -20.26 25.68
CA SER A 3 27.00 -20.60 24.71
C SER A 3 27.12 -19.68 23.50
N GLN A 4 27.18 -20.25 22.30
CA GLN A 4 27.15 -19.45 21.07
C GLN A 4 25.85 -18.63 21.03
N VAL A 5 25.96 -17.31 20.79
CA VAL A 5 24.80 -16.43 20.62
C VAL A 5 24.00 -16.88 19.40
N ARG A 6 22.67 -16.95 19.53
CA ARG A 6 21.77 -17.41 18.47
C ARG A 6 20.67 -16.38 18.25
N LEU A 7 20.48 -16.02 16.99
CA LEU A 7 19.33 -15.24 16.51
C LEU A 7 18.33 -16.20 15.87
N ARG A 8 17.07 -16.16 16.30
CA ARG A 8 15.98 -17.01 15.80
C ARG A 8 14.86 -16.16 15.23
N LEU A 9 14.38 -16.58 14.06
CA LEU A 9 13.22 -16.01 13.37
C LEU A 9 12.09 -17.05 13.42
N LEU A 10 10.98 -16.69 14.07
CA LEU A 10 9.85 -17.59 14.29
C LEU A 10 8.58 -17.08 13.57
N PRO A 11 7.72 -18.00 13.11
CA PRO A 11 7.85 -19.46 13.17
C PRO A 11 8.91 -20.02 12.20
N ARG A 12 9.33 -19.23 11.20
CA ARG A 12 10.35 -19.60 10.21
C ARG A 12 11.00 -18.35 9.64
N ALA A 13 12.21 -18.51 9.10
CA ALA A 13 12.95 -17.43 8.44
C ALA A 13 12.26 -16.92 7.17
N ARG A 14 11.40 -17.74 6.53
CA ARG A 14 10.67 -17.41 5.32
C ARG A 14 9.17 -17.23 5.61
N CYS A 15 8.63 -16.03 5.38
CA CYS A 15 7.23 -15.69 5.67
C CYS A 15 6.66 -14.76 4.59
N MET A 16 5.36 -14.46 4.63
CA MET A 16 4.79 -13.44 3.74
C MET A 16 5.26 -12.03 4.16
N PHE A 17 5.28 -11.10 3.20
CA PHE A 17 5.66 -9.71 3.42
C PHE A 17 4.75 -8.99 4.40
N ASP A 18 3.46 -9.33 4.42
CA ASP A 18 2.44 -8.76 5.30
C ASP A 18 2.22 -9.59 6.59
N GLU A 19 3.10 -10.55 6.88
CA GLU A 19 3.03 -11.37 8.11
C GLU A 19 4.09 -10.94 9.12
N PRO A 20 3.77 -10.90 10.42
CA PRO A 20 4.76 -10.62 11.45
C PRO A 20 5.81 -11.75 11.53
N VAL A 21 7.03 -11.39 11.93
CA VAL A 21 8.11 -12.33 12.23
C VAL A 21 8.61 -12.07 13.65
N GLN A 22 8.61 -13.10 14.48
CA GLN A 22 9.13 -12.96 15.84
C GLN A 22 10.64 -13.13 15.84
N VAL A 23 11.34 -12.18 16.46
CA VAL A 23 12.80 -12.15 16.55
C VAL A 23 13.22 -12.40 18.00
N LYS A 24 13.99 -13.46 18.23
CA LYS A 24 14.56 -13.78 19.54
C LYS A 24 16.07 -13.91 19.48
N VAL A 25 16.74 -13.47 20.54
CA VAL A 25 18.18 -13.68 20.75
C VAL A 25 18.37 -14.48 22.01
N ALA A 26 19.26 -15.48 21.97
CA ALA A 26 19.62 -16.29 23.13
C ALA A 26 21.14 -16.52 23.20
N GLY A 27 21.63 -16.89 24.37
CA GLY A 27 23.05 -17.18 24.60
C GLY A 27 23.91 -15.94 24.87
N LEU A 28 23.28 -14.80 25.20
CA LEU A 28 23.97 -13.60 25.68
C LEU A 28 24.39 -13.76 27.15
N ARG A 29 25.28 -12.89 27.64
CA ARG A 29 25.52 -12.77 29.08
C ARG A 29 24.29 -12.16 29.76
N SER A 30 24.07 -12.50 31.03
CA SER A 30 23.02 -11.88 31.85
C SER A 30 23.12 -10.37 31.77
N ARG A 31 22.01 -9.69 31.45
CA ARG A 31 21.93 -8.22 31.30
C ARG A 31 22.85 -7.60 30.25
N GLN A 32 23.42 -8.37 29.34
CA GLN A 32 24.26 -7.84 28.27
C GLN A 32 23.49 -6.85 27.39
N MET A 33 24.13 -5.73 27.06
CA MET A 33 23.64 -4.76 26.09
C MET A 33 24.07 -5.16 24.68
N VAL A 34 23.13 -5.19 23.74
CA VAL A 34 23.39 -5.48 22.33
C VAL A 34 22.60 -4.55 21.42
N THR A 35 23.09 -4.37 20.20
CA THR A 35 22.37 -3.67 19.13
C THR A 35 21.94 -4.68 18.08
N LEU A 36 20.64 -4.74 17.79
CA LEU A 36 20.13 -5.41 16.60
C LEU A 36 20.15 -4.41 15.45
N ARG A 37 20.65 -4.83 14.29
CA ARG A 37 20.59 -4.07 13.03
C ARG A 37 19.88 -4.89 11.99
N ALA A 38 18.91 -4.28 11.31
CA ALA A 38 18.31 -4.86 10.11
C ALA A 38 18.73 -4.06 8.88
N ARG A 39 19.03 -4.76 7.78
CA ARG A 39 19.46 -4.18 6.52
C ARG A 39 18.77 -4.87 5.36
N SER A 40 18.36 -4.09 4.37
CA SER A 40 17.76 -4.55 3.14
C SER A 40 18.23 -3.69 1.96
N THR A 41 18.22 -4.27 0.76
CA THR A 41 18.38 -3.52 -0.49
C THR A 41 17.11 -3.65 -1.32
N ASP A 42 16.60 -2.52 -1.80
CA ASP A 42 15.39 -2.48 -2.63
C ASP A 42 15.67 -2.86 -4.10
N GLU A 43 14.63 -2.86 -4.94
CA GLU A 43 14.77 -3.21 -6.37
C GLU A 43 15.55 -2.19 -7.20
N LYS A 44 15.82 -1.00 -6.66
CA LYS A 44 16.63 0.04 -7.28
C LYS A 44 18.07 0.05 -6.76
N GLY A 45 18.44 -0.88 -5.89
CA GLY A 45 19.77 -0.96 -5.31
C GLY A 45 19.99 -0.01 -4.12
N VAL A 46 18.93 0.66 -3.64
CA VAL A 46 19.02 1.54 -2.47
C VAL A 46 19.00 0.69 -1.20
N VAL A 47 19.95 0.95 -0.33
CA VAL A 47 20.06 0.29 0.97
C VAL A 47 19.16 1.00 1.97
N PHE A 48 18.43 0.20 2.74
CA PHE A 48 17.60 0.61 3.86
C PHE A 48 18.09 -0.09 5.12
N SER A 49 18.22 0.65 6.22
CA SER A 49 18.71 0.10 7.48
C SER A 49 17.96 0.64 8.70
N SER A 50 17.86 -0.21 9.72
CA SER A 50 17.35 0.14 11.04
C SER A 50 18.26 -0.40 12.13
N SER A 51 18.16 0.20 13.32
CA SER A 51 18.84 -0.31 14.51
C SER A 51 17.98 -0.15 15.75
N ALA A 52 18.16 -1.06 16.70
CA ALA A 52 17.53 -1.00 18.01
C ALA A 52 18.43 -1.64 19.07
N THR A 53 18.57 -0.95 20.20
CA THR A 53 19.40 -1.37 21.33
C THR A 53 18.55 -2.08 22.37
N PHE A 54 19.00 -3.23 22.84
CA PHE A 54 18.28 -4.05 23.81
C PHE A 54 19.18 -4.48 24.96
N ARG A 55 18.56 -4.81 26.10
CA ARG A 55 19.21 -5.42 27.25
C ARG A 55 18.67 -6.84 27.44
N ALA A 56 19.55 -7.83 27.48
CA ALA A 56 19.15 -9.20 27.77
C ALA A 56 18.53 -9.34 29.17
N ASP A 57 17.64 -10.32 29.34
CA ASP A 57 17.13 -10.69 30.65
C ASP A 57 18.19 -11.42 31.51
N GLY A 58 17.80 -11.86 32.71
CA GLY A 58 18.70 -12.56 33.63
C GLY A 58 19.22 -13.90 33.10
N SER A 59 18.54 -14.47 32.09
CA SER A 59 18.90 -15.73 31.43
C SER A 59 19.69 -15.52 30.13
N GLY A 60 20.00 -14.28 29.77
CA GLY A 60 20.72 -13.98 28.53
C GLY A 60 19.86 -14.08 27.27
N GLN A 61 18.56 -13.82 27.39
CA GLN A 61 17.60 -13.83 26.28
C GLN A 61 17.02 -12.45 26.00
N ILE A 62 16.64 -12.22 24.75
CA ILE A 62 15.88 -11.07 24.27
C ILE A 62 14.74 -11.60 23.40
N ASP A 63 13.53 -11.11 23.64
CA ASP A 63 12.34 -11.36 22.83
C ASP A 63 11.72 -10.02 22.43
N LEU A 64 11.69 -9.71 21.14
CA LEU A 64 11.23 -8.40 20.65
C LEU A 64 9.71 -8.18 20.90
N GLU A 65 8.96 -9.23 21.23
CA GLU A 65 7.56 -9.11 21.66
C GLU A 65 7.38 -8.64 23.11
N ARG A 66 8.44 -8.74 23.92
CA ARG A 66 8.40 -8.47 25.36
C ARG A 66 9.34 -7.35 25.76
N ASP A 67 10.55 -7.36 25.22
CA ASP A 67 11.65 -6.52 25.68
C ASP A 67 11.69 -5.22 24.86
N PRO A 68 11.69 -4.04 25.50
CA PRO A 68 11.65 -2.78 24.79
C PRO A 68 12.99 -2.43 24.16
N SER A 69 12.96 -1.83 22.96
CA SER A 69 14.10 -1.11 22.42
C SER A 69 14.38 0.13 23.28
N LEU A 70 15.64 0.28 23.71
CA LEU A 70 16.13 1.36 24.56
C LEU A 70 16.69 2.54 23.75
N GLY A 71 16.82 2.40 22.44
CA GLY A 71 17.37 3.44 21.56
C GLY A 71 17.60 2.92 20.15
N GLY A 72 17.93 3.83 19.23
CA GLY A 72 18.11 3.54 17.80
C GLY A 72 17.01 4.19 16.97
N THR A 73 16.59 3.52 15.90
CA THR A 73 15.56 4.01 14.97
C THR A 73 14.13 3.98 15.52
N TYR A 74 13.91 3.27 16.63
CA TYR A 74 12.66 3.26 17.40
C TYR A 74 12.95 2.87 18.87
N THR A 75 11.99 3.13 19.76
CA THR A 75 12.04 2.76 21.19
C THR A 75 10.73 2.08 21.60
N GLY A 76 10.74 1.40 22.75
CA GLY A 76 9.57 0.69 23.27
C GLY A 76 9.43 -0.74 22.72
N VAL A 77 8.34 -1.41 23.09
CA VAL A 77 8.04 -2.78 22.66
C VAL A 77 7.37 -2.73 21.28
N GLU A 78 8.19 -2.86 20.24
CA GLU A 78 7.77 -2.77 18.84
C GLU A 78 8.30 -4.01 18.08
N PRO A 79 7.56 -5.14 18.06
CA PRO A 79 8.07 -6.42 17.57
C PRO A 79 8.54 -6.35 16.11
N MET A 80 7.86 -5.54 15.31
CA MET A 80 8.14 -5.31 13.89
C MET A 80 8.94 -4.01 13.65
N GLY A 81 9.43 -3.38 14.71
CA GLY A 81 10.17 -2.11 14.69
C GLY A 81 11.32 -2.11 13.71
N LEU A 82 12.13 -3.18 13.71
CA LEU A 82 13.25 -3.34 12.79
C LEU A 82 12.86 -3.29 11.30
N LEU A 83 11.61 -3.59 10.94
CA LEU A 83 11.16 -3.56 9.55
C LEU A 83 10.61 -2.19 9.15
N TRP A 84 9.65 -1.66 9.90
CA TRP A 84 8.99 -0.41 9.52
C TRP A 84 9.86 0.82 9.74
N SER A 85 10.83 0.76 10.68
CA SER A 85 11.69 1.90 11.02
C SER A 85 12.93 2.03 10.13
N MET A 86 13.08 1.18 9.10
CA MET A 86 14.22 1.28 8.20
C MET A 86 14.23 2.63 7.49
N ARG A 87 15.41 3.24 7.39
CA ARG A 87 15.65 4.48 6.66
C ARG A 87 16.59 4.22 5.51
N PRO A 88 16.42 4.90 4.36
CA PRO A 88 17.37 4.77 3.27
C PRO A 88 18.72 5.39 3.65
N ASP A 89 19.81 4.83 3.13
CA ASP A 89 21.15 5.41 3.24
C ASP A 89 21.29 6.71 2.40
N THR A 90 20.27 7.05 1.61
CA THR A 90 20.17 8.28 0.80
C THR A 90 18.84 8.97 1.08
N LEU A 91 18.87 10.29 1.31
CA LEU A 91 17.66 11.08 1.58
C LEU A 91 16.62 10.95 0.45
N HIS A 92 15.35 11.12 0.83
CA HIS A 92 14.20 11.19 -0.08
C HIS A 92 14.04 9.96 -1.01
N LYS A 93 14.39 8.77 -0.50
CA LYS A 93 14.17 7.50 -1.19
C LYS A 93 13.02 6.73 -0.54
N ARG A 94 12.04 6.38 -1.37
CA ARG A 94 10.96 5.45 -1.02
C ARG A 94 11.39 4.03 -1.35
N PHE A 95 11.15 3.11 -0.41
CA PHE A 95 11.46 1.69 -0.60
C PHE A 95 10.69 1.10 -1.79
N GLN A 96 11.41 0.53 -2.76
CA GLN A 96 10.81 -0.07 -3.96
C GLN A 96 10.76 -1.59 -3.88
N ARG A 97 9.53 -2.11 -3.76
CA ARG A 97 9.24 -3.54 -3.89
C ARG A 97 7.97 -3.78 -4.70
N THR A 98 8.07 -3.62 -6.01
CA THR A 98 6.92 -3.70 -6.91
C THR A 98 6.84 -5.02 -7.67
N LYS A 99 7.92 -5.80 -7.75
CA LYS A 99 7.96 -7.10 -8.44
C LYS A 99 7.74 -8.24 -7.46
N SER A 100 6.75 -9.09 -7.74
CA SER A 100 6.34 -10.15 -6.81
C SER A 100 7.22 -11.41 -6.84
N LEU A 101 7.98 -11.64 -7.91
CA LEU A 101 8.71 -12.90 -8.14
C LEU A 101 9.90 -13.14 -7.21
N ASN A 102 10.53 -12.07 -6.74
CA ASN A 102 11.68 -12.19 -5.84
C ASN A 102 11.21 -11.99 -4.39
N PRO A 103 11.81 -12.67 -3.39
CA PRO A 103 11.61 -12.35 -1.98
C PRO A 103 12.36 -11.07 -1.59
N HIS A 104 11.77 -10.30 -0.69
CA HIS A 104 12.44 -9.20 -0.01
C HIS A 104 13.33 -9.77 1.09
N MET A 105 14.63 -9.49 1.01
CA MET A 105 15.65 -10.05 1.89
C MET A 105 15.99 -9.05 2.99
N VAL A 106 15.73 -9.42 4.24
CA VAL A 106 16.09 -8.60 5.41
C VAL A 106 17.13 -9.33 6.24
N LYS A 107 18.38 -8.83 6.22
CA LYS A 107 19.46 -9.35 7.05
C LYS A 107 19.37 -8.72 8.43
N ILE A 108 19.21 -9.53 9.47
CA ILE A 108 19.19 -9.11 10.87
C ILE A 108 20.47 -9.61 11.55
N SER A 109 21.15 -8.74 12.28
CA SER A 109 22.42 -9.02 12.94
C SER A 109 22.44 -8.48 14.37
N VAL A 110 23.08 -9.22 15.27
CA VAL A 110 23.27 -8.86 16.68
C VAL A 110 24.71 -8.41 16.89
N HIS A 111 24.90 -7.22 17.46
CA HIS A 111 26.21 -6.59 17.68
C HIS A 111 26.45 -6.38 19.17
N ASP A 112 27.66 -6.66 19.63
CA ASP A 112 28.10 -6.36 20.99
C ASP A 112 28.35 -4.85 21.17
N GLN A 113 27.78 -4.23 22.20
CA GLN A 113 28.01 -2.80 22.50
C GLN A 113 29.33 -2.55 23.23
N GLU A 114 29.86 -3.55 23.95
CA GLU A 114 31.04 -3.40 24.82
C GLU A 114 32.37 -3.57 24.08
N LYS A 115 32.36 -3.87 22.78
CA LYS A 115 33.56 -4.10 21.98
C LYS A 115 33.68 -3.02 20.92
N GLU A 116 34.89 -2.50 20.71
CA GLU A 116 35.18 -1.55 19.64
C GLU A 116 34.68 -2.12 18.29
N GLU A 117 33.86 -1.29 17.63
CA GLU A 117 33.16 -1.47 16.36
C GLU A 117 32.92 -2.91 15.85
N GLY A 118 31.69 -3.39 16.02
CA GLY A 118 31.03 -4.15 14.95
C GLY A 118 31.24 -5.66 14.94
N ARG A 119 31.67 -6.28 16.04
CA ARG A 119 31.64 -7.76 16.12
C ARG A 119 30.20 -8.26 16.08
N ILE A 120 29.85 -8.90 14.96
CA ILE A 120 28.60 -9.66 14.82
C ILE A 120 28.67 -10.89 15.72
N LEU A 121 27.72 -10.99 16.64
CA LEU A 121 27.54 -12.13 17.55
C LEU A 121 26.71 -13.23 16.90
N ALA A 122 25.69 -12.85 16.13
CA ALA A 122 24.82 -13.75 15.37
C ALA A 122 24.15 -12.98 14.23
N GLU A 123 23.76 -13.69 13.18
CA GLU A 123 22.97 -13.14 12.08
C GLU A 123 21.97 -14.16 11.54
N ALA A 124 20.91 -13.66 10.92
CA ALA A 124 19.88 -14.44 10.25
C ALA A 124 19.25 -13.57 9.16
N THR A 125 18.76 -14.20 8.10
CA THR A 125 18.07 -13.51 7.01
C THR A 125 16.60 -13.89 7.04
N ASN A 126 15.73 -12.88 7.08
CA ASN A 126 14.29 -13.05 6.87
C ASN A 126 13.97 -12.90 5.38
N GLU A 127 13.38 -13.95 4.80
CA GLU A 127 12.88 -13.98 3.42
C GLU A 127 11.39 -13.64 3.41
N ARG A 128 11.03 -12.47 2.85
CA ARG A 128 9.65 -11.95 2.84
C ARG A 128 9.04 -12.09 1.44
N LEU A 129 8.08 -12.99 1.30
CA LEU A 129 7.44 -13.34 0.02
C LEU A 129 6.26 -12.42 -0.30
N LEU A 130 6.09 -12.09 -1.58
CA LEU A 130 4.89 -11.43 -2.09
C LEU A 130 3.87 -12.41 -2.67
N ILE A 131 4.36 -13.47 -3.34
CA ILE A 131 3.52 -14.56 -3.83
C ILE A 131 3.54 -15.68 -2.79
N GLY A 132 2.38 -16.03 -2.25
CA GLY A 132 2.23 -17.16 -1.35
C GLY A 132 2.09 -18.49 -2.10
N ASP A 133 2.29 -19.60 -1.37
CA ASP A 133 2.25 -20.95 -1.95
C ASP A 133 0.92 -21.20 -2.70
N GLY A 134 1.03 -21.69 -3.93
CA GLY A 134 -0.12 -22.03 -4.79
C GLY A 134 -0.82 -20.85 -5.46
N VAL A 135 -0.44 -19.59 -5.19
CA VAL A 135 -0.95 -18.43 -5.94
C VAL A 135 -0.37 -18.45 -7.36
N ILE A 136 -1.25 -18.37 -8.37
CA ILE A 136 -0.85 -18.32 -9.78
C ILE A 136 -0.69 -16.86 -10.20
N ARG A 137 0.49 -16.50 -10.72
CA ARG A 137 0.75 -15.20 -11.34
C ARG A 137 0.74 -15.34 -12.86
N ARG A 138 -0.10 -14.57 -13.55
CA ARG A 138 -0.18 -14.52 -15.01
C ARG A 138 -0.07 -13.09 -15.52
N THR A 139 0.92 -12.79 -16.35
CA THR A 139 0.98 -11.52 -17.07
C THR A 139 -0.19 -11.44 -18.05
N VAL A 140 -0.90 -10.32 -18.08
CA VAL A 140 -2.05 -10.07 -18.96
C VAL A 140 -1.67 -9.03 -20.02
N ARG A 141 -1.80 -9.43 -21.28
CA ARG A 141 -1.63 -8.61 -22.49
C ARG A 141 -2.75 -8.95 -23.47
N GLU A 142 -3.98 -8.74 -23.03
CA GLU A 142 -5.20 -9.02 -23.79
C GLU A 142 -5.87 -7.70 -24.12
N GLY A 143 -6.11 -7.42 -25.40
CA GLY A 143 -6.57 -6.11 -25.86
C GLY A 143 -5.63 -4.98 -25.43
N ASN A 144 -6.19 -3.91 -24.85
CA ASN A 144 -5.41 -2.78 -24.35
C ASN A 144 -4.83 -3.03 -22.96
N ILE A 145 -5.31 -4.05 -22.24
CA ILE A 145 -4.93 -4.34 -20.85
C ILE A 145 -3.43 -4.63 -20.76
N ARG A 146 -2.76 -3.94 -19.84
CA ARG A 146 -1.37 -4.21 -19.45
C ARG A 146 -1.31 -4.39 -17.94
N GLY A 147 -1.30 -5.65 -17.51
CA GLY A 147 -1.40 -5.97 -16.08
C GLY A 147 -0.86 -7.33 -15.71
N VAL A 148 -1.09 -7.71 -14.46
CA VAL A 148 -0.78 -9.03 -13.92
C VAL A 148 -1.97 -9.51 -13.09
N LEU A 149 -2.45 -10.70 -13.43
CA LEU A 149 -3.51 -11.40 -12.72
C LEU A 149 -2.91 -12.35 -11.70
N PHE A 150 -3.38 -12.27 -10.46
CA PHE A 150 -3.08 -13.19 -9.38
C PHE A 150 -4.33 -14.00 -9.05
N THR A 151 -4.21 -15.33 -9.08
CA THR A 151 -5.31 -16.25 -8.77
C THR A 151 -4.96 -17.06 -7.52
N PRO A 152 -5.82 -17.07 -6.48
CA PRO A 152 -5.60 -17.85 -5.26
C PRO A 152 -5.52 -19.36 -5.54
N PRO A 153 -4.85 -20.13 -4.65
CA PRO A 153 -4.96 -21.59 -4.65
C PRO A 153 -6.39 -22.04 -4.26
N GLY A 154 -6.77 -23.24 -4.71
CA GLY A 154 -8.09 -23.84 -4.44
C GLY A 154 -9.06 -23.73 -5.63
N GLU A 155 -10.20 -24.42 -5.53
CA GLU A 155 -11.16 -24.55 -6.64
C GLU A 155 -11.92 -23.25 -6.95
N GLY A 156 -12.07 -22.37 -5.96
CA GLY A 156 -12.92 -21.19 -6.07
C GLY A 156 -14.42 -21.55 -6.00
N PRO A 157 -15.31 -20.66 -6.45
CA PRO A 157 -14.99 -19.32 -6.94
C PRO A 157 -14.48 -18.38 -5.83
N PHE A 158 -13.85 -17.28 -6.23
CA PHE A 158 -13.28 -16.25 -5.36
C PHE A 158 -13.81 -14.86 -5.73
N PRO A 159 -13.86 -13.92 -4.76
CA PRO A 159 -14.17 -12.52 -5.03
C PRO A 159 -13.07 -11.88 -5.87
N ALA A 160 -13.44 -10.98 -6.77
CA ALA A 160 -12.51 -10.35 -7.70
C ALA A 160 -12.23 -8.89 -7.32
N VAL A 161 -10.96 -8.49 -7.40
CA VAL A 161 -10.51 -7.12 -7.11
C VAL A 161 -9.66 -6.57 -8.26
N LEU A 162 -9.96 -5.35 -8.70
CA LEU A 162 -9.12 -4.56 -9.58
C LEU A 162 -8.26 -3.61 -8.74
N ASP A 163 -6.94 -3.77 -8.82
CA ASP A 163 -5.95 -2.99 -8.09
C ASP A 163 -5.38 -1.87 -8.96
N LEU A 164 -5.83 -0.64 -8.68
CA LEU A 164 -5.34 0.59 -9.30
C LEU A 164 -4.28 1.19 -8.38
N TYR A 165 -3.02 0.83 -8.59
CA TYR A 165 -1.93 1.38 -7.80
C TYR A 165 -1.26 2.54 -8.54
N THR A 166 -0.97 3.65 -7.84
CA THR A 166 -0.26 4.80 -8.43
C THR A 166 0.89 5.29 -7.56
N SER A 167 2.10 5.23 -8.11
CA SER A 167 3.12 6.29 -7.97
C SER A 167 4.19 6.08 -9.05
N GLY A 168 4.34 7.04 -9.97
CA GLY A 168 5.33 7.02 -11.07
C GLY A 168 4.91 6.32 -12.37
N GLY A 169 3.65 5.91 -12.52
CA GLY A 169 3.15 5.26 -13.75
C GLY A 169 3.70 3.86 -13.98
N GLY A 170 4.06 3.14 -12.92
CA GLY A 170 4.53 1.75 -13.00
C GLY A 170 3.49 0.76 -12.48
N LEU A 171 3.58 -0.48 -12.94
CA LEU A 171 2.84 -1.59 -12.36
C LEU A 171 3.44 -1.96 -10.99
N SER A 172 2.59 -2.07 -9.96
CA SER A 172 2.98 -2.62 -8.65
C SER A 172 2.21 -3.90 -8.38
N GLU A 173 2.92 -5.00 -8.20
CA GLU A 173 2.33 -6.30 -7.92
C GLU A 173 2.17 -6.56 -6.41
N LYS A 174 2.70 -5.68 -5.55
CA LYS A 174 2.78 -5.89 -4.10
C LYS A 174 1.40 -6.10 -3.47
N ARG A 175 0.49 -5.15 -3.68
CA ARG A 175 -0.86 -5.17 -3.08
C ARG A 175 -1.70 -6.30 -3.67
N ALA A 176 -1.72 -6.45 -4.99
CA ALA A 176 -2.45 -7.52 -5.66
C ALA A 176 -2.00 -8.94 -5.29
N SER A 177 -0.68 -9.21 -5.27
CA SER A 177 -0.16 -10.54 -4.91
C SER A 177 -0.48 -10.93 -3.46
N LEU A 178 -0.37 -9.98 -2.53
CA LEU A 178 -0.71 -10.22 -1.13
C LEU A 178 -2.22 -10.43 -0.93
N LEU A 179 -3.08 -9.64 -1.58
CA LEU A 179 -4.53 -9.89 -1.55
C LEU A 179 -4.88 -11.26 -2.15
N ALA A 180 -4.22 -11.71 -3.21
CA ALA A 180 -4.50 -13.03 -3.78
C ALA A 180 -4.24 -14.17 -2.78
N ARG A 181 -3.23 -14.03 -1.93
CA ARG A 181 -3.00 -14.99 -0.83
C ARG A 181 -4.12 -15.01 0.21
N ARG A 182 -4.93 -13.93 0.29
CA ARG A 182 -6.08 -13.76 1.18
C ARG A 182 -7.42 -14.23 0.58
N GLY A 183 -7.37 -14.83 -0.61
CA GLY A 183 -8.53 -15.47 -1.25
C GLY A 183 -9.25 -14.62 -2.29
N PHE A 184 -8.58 -13.64 -2.91
CA PHE A 184 -9.15 -12.79 -3.95
C PHE A 184 -8.51 -13.05 -5.32
N VAL A 185 -9.29 -13.11 -6.41
CA VAL A 185 -8.68 -12.97 -7.75
C VAL A 185 -8.36 -11.50 -7.94
N VAL A 186 -7.09 -11.15 -8.12
CA VAL A 186 -6.69 -9.74 -8.21
C VAL A 186 -6.00 -9.44 -9.53
N LEU A 187 -6.53 -8.48 -10.28
CA LEU A 187 -5.86 -7.91 -11.43
C LEU A 187 -5.27 -6.57 -11.03
N THR A 188 -3.96 -6.42 -11.12
CA THR A 188 -3.33 -5.09 -11.11
C THR A 188 -3.02 -4.65 -12.53
N VAL A 189 -3.32 -3.40 -12.86
CA VAL A 189 -3.11 -2.83 -14.19
C VAL A 189 -2.19 -1.63 -14.12
N ALA A 190 -1.41 -1.43 -15.17
CA ALA A 190 -0.69 -0.18 -15.36
C ALA A 190 -1.66 0.87 -15.91
N LEU A 191 -1.62 2.08 -15.35
CA LEU A 191 -2.45 3.18 -15.84
C LEU A 191 -1.77 3.96 -16.97
N TYR A 192 -0.45 3.99 -16.99
CA TYR A 192 0.39 4.62 -18.01
C TYR A 192 1.82 4.07 -17.90
N GLY A 193 2.73 4.46 -18.80
CA GLY A 193 4.19 4.33 -18.61
C GLY A 193 4.82 2.93 -18.52
N ASN A 194 4.03 1.86 -18.59
CA ASN A 194 4.51 0.48 -18.50
C ASN A 194 4.68 -0.17 -19.88
N SER A 195 5.80 -0.85 -20.10
CA SER A 195 6.05 -1.64 -21.32
C SER A 195 5.97 -0.78 -22.59
N ASP A 196 4.90 -0.96 -23.37
CA ASP A 196 4.57 -0.37 -24.65
C ASP A 196 3.65 0.85 -24.51
N MET A 197 3.21 1.16 -23.29
CA MET A 197 2.39 2.33 -23.00
C MET A 197 3.23 3.60 -23.02
N SER A 198 2.64 4.68 -23.56
CA SER A 198 3.25 6.01 -23.51
C SER A 198 3.51 6.43 -22.06
N ARG A 199 4.68 7.02 -21.83
CA ARG A 199 5.00 7.72 -20.55
C ARG A 199 4.41 9.12 -20.50
N ASN A 200 4.11 9.70 -21.66
CA ASN A 200 3.56 11.04 -21.81
C ASN A 200 2.10 10.93 -22.22
N ILE A 201 1.23 10.59 -21.27
CA ILE A 201 -0.22 10.62 -21.50
C ILE A 201 -0.74 12.05 -21.29
N ARG A 202 -1.71 12.45 -22.11
CA ARG A 202 -2.36 13.77 -22.03
C ARG A 202 -3.79 13.70 -21.50
N GLU A 203 -4.33 12.50 -21.41
CA GLU A 203 -5.70 12.19 -21.05
C GLU A 203 -5.76 10.74 -20.55
N ILE A 204 -6.80 10.43 -19.79
CA ILE A 204 -7.10 9.07 -19.34
C ILE A 204 -8.46 8.68 -19.93
N HIS A 205 -8.59 7.43 -20.37
CA HIS A 205 -9.83 6.88 -20.91
C HIS A 205 -10.41 5.86 -19.94
N LEU A 206 -11.64 6.07 -19.50
CA LEU A 206 -12.37 5.15 -18.63
C LEU A 206 -12.66 3.83 -19.35
N ASP A 207 -12.74 3.83 -20.68
CA ASP A 207 -12.88 2.64 -21.54
C ASP A 207 -11.81 1.57 -21.25
N TYR A 208 -10.58 1.99 -20.94
CA TYR A 208 -9.49 1.08 -20.56
C TYR A 208 -9.78 0.33 -19.25
N LEU A 209 -10.37 1.05 -18.28
CA LEU A 209 -10.72 0.48 -16.98
C LEU A 209 -11.96 -0.39 -17.06
N GLU A 210 -12.92 -0.03 -17.93
CA GLU A 210 -14.07 -0.87 -18.27
C GLU A 210 -13.63 -2.19 -18.93
N GLU A 211 -12.68 -2.13 -19.88
CA GLU A 211 -12.11 -3.34 -20.50
C GLU A 211 -11.45 -4.26 -19.45
N ALA A 212 -10.68 -3.70 -18.52
CA ALA A 212 -10.04 -4.44 -17.43
C ALA A 212 -11.07 -5.06 -16.45
N LEU A 213 -12.13 -4.32 -16.12
CA LEU A 213 -13.24 -4.78 -15.29
C LEU A 213 -13.94 -5.99 -15.93
N GLU A 214 -14.29 -5.88 -17.21
CA GLU A 214 -14.98 -6.94 -17.96
C GLU A 214 -14.10 -8.16 -18.18
N PHE A 215 -12.81 -7.96 -18.43
CA PHE A 215 -11.85 -9.07 -18.47
C PHE A 215 -11.79 -9.80 -17.12
N LEU A 216 -11.71 -9.07 -16.01
CA LEU A 216 -11.62 -9.67 -14.67
C LEU A 216 -12.89 -10.46 -14.31
N LYS A 217 -14.07 -9.95 -14.64
CA LYS A 217 -15.35 -10.66 -14.44
C LYS A 217 -15.42 -12.00 -15.17
N LYS A 218 -14.72 -12.16 -16.29
CA LYS A 218 -14.72 -13.38 -17.13
C LYS A 218 -13.70 -14.44 -16.69
N GLN A 219 -12.91 -14.20 -15.64
CA GLN A 219 -11.92 -15.17 -15.19
C GLN A 219 -12.58 -16.41 -14.58
N TYR A 220 -12.07 -17.59 -14.94
CA TYR A 220 -12.66 -18.91 -14.62
C TYR A 220 -12.91 -19.20 -13.13
N LYS A 221 -12.26 -18.47 -12.22
CA LYS A 221 -12.37 -18.62 -10.77
C LYS A 221 -13.08 -17.46 -10.08
N VAL A 222 -13.73 -16.57 -10.82
CA VAL A 222 -14.49 -15.43 -10.26
C VAL A 222 -15.96 -15.82 -10.12
N GLY A 223 -16.53 -15.64 -8.92
CA GLY A 223 -17.91 -16.04 -8.61
C GLY A 223 -18.90 -14.91 -8.38
N GLY A 224 -18.48 -13.66 -8.58
CA GLY A 224 -19.31 -12.48 -8.35
C GLY A 224 -19.87 -11.90 -9.65
N LYS A 225 -21.01 -11.20 -9.54
CA LYS A 225 -21.58 -10.41 -10.64
C LYS A 225 -20.77 -9.14 -10.94
N GLY A 226 -19.98 -8.69 -9.98
CA GLY A 226 -19.11 -7.53 -10.10
C GLY A 226 -17.82 -7.68 -9.31
N VAL A 227 -17.09 -6.58 -9.23
CA VAL A 227 -15.67 -6.52 -8.83
C VAL A 227 -15.49 -5.43 -7.78
N GLY A 228 -14.58 -5.67 -6.84
CA GLY A 228 -14.07 -4.64 -5.95
C GLY A 228 -12.96 -3.82 -6.60
N VAL A 229 -12.87 -2.53 -6.35
CA VAL A 229 -11.76 -1.68 -6.82
C VAL A 229 -11.00 -1.18 -5.61
N ILE A 230 -9.66 -1.27 -5.64
CA ILE A 230 -8.80 -0.64 -4.63
C ILE A 230 -7.87 0.35 -5.28
N SER A 231 -7.80 1.56 -4.71
CA SER A 231 -6.98 2.65 -5.21
C SER A 231 -6.14 3.30 -4.13
N ILE A 232 -5.21 4.16 -4.54
CA ILE A 232 -4.47 5.05 -3.63
C ILE A 232 -4.11 6.34 -4.37
N SER A 233 -4.12 7.50 -3.71
CA SER A 233 -3.63 8.76 -4.30
C SER A 233 -4.39 9.13 -5.59
N LYS A 234 -3.68 9.52 -6.66
CA LYS A 234 -4.25 9.85 -7.99
C LYS A 234 -5.27 8.82 -8.48
N SER A 235 -5.03 7.52 -8.33
CA SER A 235 -6.00 6.50 -8.78
C SER A 235 -7.34 6.50 -8.02
N GLY A 236 -7.44 7.25 -6.92
CA GLY A 236 -8.67 7.49 -6.19
C GLY A 236 -9.76 8.08 -7.07
N ASP A 237 -9.43 9.09 -7.88
CA ASP A 237 -10.40 9.70 -8.79
C ASP A 237 -10.89 8.73 -9.88
N LEU A 238 -10.00 7.87 -10.38
CA LEU A 238 -10.36 6.83 -11.34
C LEU A 238 -11.28 5.77 -10.72
N ALA A 239 -11.02 5.34 -9.49
CA ALA A 239 -11.86 4.36 -8.80
C ALA A 239 -13.27 4.90 -8.53
N LEU A 240 -13.38 6.17 -8.12
CA LEU A 240 -14.68 6.84 -7.96
C LEU A 240 -15.38 7.01 -9.31
N SER A 241 -14.66 7.41 -10.35
CA SER A 241 -15.22 7.52 -11.70
C SER A 241 -15.73 6.16 -12.21
N MET A 242 -14.98 5.07 -11.98
CA MET A 242 -15.46 3.73 -12.31
C MET A 242 -16.78 3.42 -11.59
N ALA A 243 -16.88 3.71 -10.29
CA ALA A 243 -18.10 3.45 -9.53
C ALA A 243 -19.28 4.33 -9.96
N SER A 244 -19.04 5.56 -10.42
CA SER A 244 -20.07 6.51 -10.82
C SER A 244 -20.57 6.34 -12.26
N TYR A 245 -19.74 5.80 -13.16
CA TYR A 245 -20.04 5.75 -14.60
C TYR A 245 -20.11 4.32 -15.18
N LEU A 246 -19.51 3.32 -14.54
CA LEU A 246 -19.48 1.94 -15.03
C LEU A 246 -20.41 1.03 -14.21
N GLN A 247 -20.90 -0.04 -14.83
CA GLN A 247 -21.65 -1.08 -14.15
C GLN A 247 -20.73 -2.19 -13.63
N GLY A 248 -21.13 -2.87 -12.54
CA GLY A 248 -20.41 -4.03 -12.00
C GLY A 248 -19.25 -3.69 -11.06
N VAL A 249 -19.17 -2.45 -10.57
CA VAL A 249 -18.32 -2.06 -9.44
C VAL A 249 -19.14 -2.19 -8.15
N GLU A 250 -18.88 -3.23 -7.37
CA GLU A 250 -19.69 -3.58 -6.18
C GLU A 250 -19.11 -3.01 -4.88
N ALA A 251 -17.81 -2.76 -4.85
CA ALA A 251 -17.12 -2.23 -3.68
C ALA A 251 -15.91 -1.39 -4.11
N VAL A 252 -15.67 -0.25 -3.45
CA VAL A 252 -14.48 0.58 -3.66
C VAL A 252 -13.77 0.82 -2.35
N VAL A 253 -12.48 0.53 -2.29
CA VAL A 253 -11.57 1.00 -1.24
C VAL A 253 -10.79 2.17 -1.82
N TRP A 254 -11.09 3.37 -1.34
CA TRP A 254 -10.44 4.62 -1.72
C TRP A 254 -9.46 5.03 -0.62
N ILE A 255 -8.17 5.20 -0.94
CA ILE A 255 -7.13 5.51 0.05
C ILE A 255 -6.45 6.83 -0.32
N ASN A 256 -6.61 7.85 0.52
CA ASN A 256 -5.96 9.16 0.37
C ASN A 256 -6.05 9.72 -1.06
N GLY A 257 -7.21 9.59 -1.71
CA GLY A 257 -7.44 10.11 -3.06
C GLY A 257 -7.87 11.58 -3.09
N CYS A 258 -8.36 12.04 -4.23
CA CYS A 258 -9.09 13.31 -4.36
C CYS A 258 -10.57 13.05 -4.70
N SER A 259 -11.46 13.97 -4.29
CA SER A 259 -12.89 13.95 -4.63
C SER A 259 -13.19 14.45 -6.06
N ALA A 260 -12.18 15.00 -6.73
CA ALA A 260 -12.24 15.54 -8.09
C ALA A 260 -11.27 14.82 -9.03
N ASN A 261 -11.51 14.91 -10.34
CA ASN A 261 -10.61 14.36 -11.35
C ASN A 261 -9.34 15.22 -11.47
N THR A 262 -8.19 14.71 -11.06
CA THR A 262 -6.95 15.50 -10.97
C THR A 262 -6.04 15.35 -12.18
N LEU A 263 -5.31 16.43 -12.52
CA LEU A 263 -4.18 16.53 -13.47
C LEU A 263 -4.42 16.22 -14.95
N LEU A 264 -5.22 15.21 -15.29
CA LEU A 264 -5.47 14.78 -16.66
C LEU A 264 -6.98 14.71 -16.92
N PRO A 265 -7.48 15.24 -18.05
CA PRO A 265 -8.89 15.11 -18.40
C PRO A 265 -9.27 13.63 -18.53
N LEU A 266 -10.47 13.30 -18.04
CA LEU A 266 -11.04 11.97 -18.14
C LEU A 266 -12.05 11.91 -19.27
N TYR A 267 -11.84 10.94 -20.17
CA TYR A 267 -12.72 10.64 -21.29
C TYR A 267 -13.45 9.32 -21.07
N TYR A 268 -14.65 9.23 -21.62
CA TYR A 268 -15.38 7.98 -21.76
C TYR A 268 -16.15 8.01 -23.08
N GLN A 269 -16.08 6.93 -23.87
CA GLN A 269 -16.79 6.82 -25.15
C GLN A 269 -16.54 8.02 -26.09
N LYS A 270 -15.29 8.49 -26.15
CA LYS A 270 -14.81 9.64 -26.96
C LYS A 270 -15.30 11.02 -26.52
N SER A 271 -16.00 11.13 -25.40
CA SER A 271 -16.40 12.42 -24.82
C SER A 271 -15.62 12.69 -23.54
N GLN A 272 -15.17 13.92 -23.34
CA GLN A 272 -14.63 14.33 -22.05
C GLN A 272 -15.78 14.35 -21.04
N ILE A 273 -15.66 13.56 -19.98
CA ILE A 273 -16.66 13.49 -18.92
C ILE A 273 -16.29 14.33 -17.70
N LEU A 274 -14.98 14.49 -17.44
CA LEU A 274 -14.49 15.34 -16.36
C LEU A 274 -13.23 16.11 -16.82
N PRO A 275 -13.21 17.46 -16.71
CA PRO A 275 -11.99 18.24 -16.86
C PRO A 275 -11.01 17.96 -15.70
N PRO A 276 -9.72 18.32 -15.84
CA PRO A 276 -8.74 18.14 -14.78
C PRO A 276 -8.79 19.29 -13.76
N LEU A 277 -8.79 18.93 -12.48
CA LEU A 277 -8.39 19.80 -11.39
C LEU A 277 -6.87 19.98 -11.44
N MET A 278 -6.47 21.22 -11.65
CA MET A 278 -5.07 21.60 -11.83
C MET A 278 -4.40 21.93 -10.50
N VAL A 279 -3.08 22.01 -10.54
CA VAL A 279 -2.22 22.33 -9.40
C VAL A 279 -1.64 23.74 -9.54
N ASP A 280 -1.40 24.39 -8.41
CA ASP A 280 -0.62 25.62 -8.30
C ASP A 280 0.70 25.34 -7.56
N LEU A 281 1.77 25.18 -8.33
CA LEU A 281 3.10 24.87 -7.80
C LEU A 281 3.73 26.04 -7.02
N SER A 282 3.21 27.26 -7.14
CA SER A 282 3.67 28.39 -6.33
C SER A 282 3.35 28.23 -4.84
N LYS A 283 2.41 27.33 -4.51
CA LYS A 283 2.00 26.98 -3.13
C LYS A 283 2.90 25.91 -2.48
N LEU A 284 3.95 25.44 -3.16
CA LEU A 284 4.95 24.55 -2.55
C LEU A 284 5.70 25.30 -1.44
N ILE A 285 5.72 24.72 -0.24
CA ILE A 285 6.39 25.33 0.91
C ILE A 285 7.72 24.61 1.15
N PRO A 286 8.88 25.27 1.09
CA PRO A 286 10.17 24.65 1.41
C PRO A 286 10.24 24.28 2.89
N THR A 287 10.98 23.22 3.21
CA THR A 287 11.17 22.75 4.59
C THR A 287 12.66 22.63 4.91
N GLU A 288 12.99 22.53 6.19
CA GLU A 288 14.37 22.32 6.66
C GLU A 288 14.98 21.00 6.15
N SER A 289 14.15 20.07 5.69
CA SER A 289 14.56 18.75 5.21
C SER A 289 14.97 18.72 3.74
N GLU A 290 15.11 19.87 3.07
CA GLU A 290 15.35 19.99 1.61
C GLU A 290 14.23 19.41 0.72
N ALA A 291 13.10 19.02 1.33
CA ALA A 291 11.86 18.66 0.64
C ALA A 291 10.83 19.80 0.71
N PHE A 292 9.80 19.70 -0.14
CA PHE A 292 8.66 20.61 -0.13
C PHE A 292 7.43 20.00 0.53
N ASN A 293 6.65 20.82 1.23
CA ASN A 293 5.29 20.47 1.64
C ASN A 293 4.32 20.85 0.49
N GLY A 294 3.63 19.84 -0.04
CA GLY A 294 2.72 19.94 -1.18
C GLY A 294 1.24 20.05 -0.80
N LYS A 295 0.88 20.05 0.49
CA LYS A 295 -0.50 19.88 0.96
C LYS A 295 -1.53 20.82 0.31
N LYS A 296 -1.11 22.05 -0.02
CA LYS A 296 -1.98 23.10 -0.58
C LYS A 296 -1.80 23.31 -2.09
N VAL A 297 -1.05 22.45 -2.77
CA VAL A 297 -0.74 22.59 -4.20
C VAL A 297 -1.94 22.28 -5.09
N MET A 298 -2.78 21.32 -4.71
CA MET A 298 -4.02 21.05 -5.44
C MET A 298 -4.98 22.23 -5.30
N ASN A 299 -5.58 22.68 -6.40
CA ASN A 299 -6.60 23.73 -6.35
C ASN A 299 -7.83 23.25 -5.57
N ASP A 300 -8.59 24.20 -5.04
CA ASP A 300 -9.80 23.89 -4.28
C ASP A 300 -10.88 23.35 -5.22
N PRO A 301 -11.31 22.08 -5.08
CA PRO A 301 -12.37 21.50 -5.90
C PRO A 301 -13.75 22.12 -5.66
N LEU A 302 -13.95 22.87 -4.55
CA LEU A 302 -15.21 23.56 -4.26
C LEU A 302 -15.28 25.00 -4.82
N ALA A 303 -14.18 25.52 -5.36
CA ALA A 303 -14.20 26.81 -6.05
C ALA A 303 -15.11 26.72 -7.30
N GLU A 304 -15.87 27.78 -7.58
CA GLU A 304 -16.87 27.83 -8.65
C GLU A 304 -16.28 27.42 -10.01
N GLU A 305 -15.06 27.85 -10.30
CA GLU A 305 -14.34 27.51 -11.53
C GLU A 305 -13.93 26.03 -11.64
N ASN A 306 -13.88 25.31 -10.53
CA ASN A 306 -13.44 23.92 -10.44
C ASN A 306 -14.59 22.93 -10.23
N GLU A 307 -15.83 23.38 -10.05
CA GLU A 307 -16.98 22.53 -9.73
C GLU A 307 -17.17 21.40 -10.77
N ALA A 308 -16.91 21.68 -12.04
CA ALA A 308 -17.01 20.71 -13.13
C ALA A 308 -16.03 19.52 -13.00
N THR A 309 -14.98 19.64 -12.18
CA THR A 309 -13.99 18.57 -11.93
C THR A 309 -14.48 17.54 -10.90
N LEU A 310 -15.52 17.87 -10.12
CA LEU A 310 -16.05 17.02 -9.05
C LEU A 310 -16.62 15.72 -9.61
N ILE A 311 -16.24 14.60 -9.01
CA ILE A 311 -16.74 13.29 -9.40
C ILE A 311 -18.14 13.10 -8.79
N PRO A 312 -19.15 12.67 -9.56
CA PRO A 312 -20.51 12.48 -9.04
C PRO A 312 -20.62 11.18 -8.24
N VAL A 313 -20.00 11.13 -7.06
CA VAL A 313 -19.96 9.96 -6.17
C VAL A 313 -21.33 9.46 -5.72
N GLU A 314 -22.35 10.34 -5.73
CA GLU A 314 -23.75 9.98 -5.50
C GLU A 314 -24.32 8.99 -6.52
N ARG A 315 -23.69 8.86 -7.69
CA ARG A 315 -24.08 7.87 -8.71
C ARG A 315 -23.54 6.47 -8.42
N ALA A 316 -22.61 6.33 -7.49
CA ALA A 316 -22.09 5.03 -7.12
C ALA A 316 -23.16 4.21 -6.40
N GLU A 317 -23.41 3.01 -6.91
CA GLU A 317 -24.32 2.03 -6.30
C GLU A 317 -23.58 1.03 -5.39
N GLY A 318 -22.31 0.74 -5.70
CA GLY A 318 -21.47 -0.15 -4.89
C GLY A 318 -21.12 0.43 -3.51
N ARG A 319 -20.61 -0.41 -2.61
CA ARG A 319 -20.18 0.00 -1.26
C ARG A 319 -18.86 0.78 -1.32
N LEU A 320 -18.73 1.84 -0.54
CA LEU A 320 -17.54 2.70 -0.52
C LEU A 320 -16.85 2.66 0.85
N LEU A 321 -15.55 2.40 0.88
CA LEU A 321 -14.71 2.60 2.05
C LEU A 321 -13.74 3.74 1.77
N PHE A 322 -13.97 4.87 2.42
CA PHE A 322 -13.07 6.01 2.38
C PHE A 322 -12.04 5.93 3.49
N VAL A 323 -10.78 6.00 3.11
CA VAL A 323 -9.64 5.97 4.03
C VAL A 323 -8.87 7.26 3.87
N ALA A 324 -8.77 8.02 4.97
CA ALA A 324 -8.02 9.26 5.03
C ALA A 324 -6.91 9.20 6.10
N SER A 325 -5.81 9.89 5.82
CA SER A 325 -4.71 10.10 6.74
C SER A 325 -4.72 11.55 7.18
N GLU A 326 -4.75 11.79 8.50
CA GLU A 326 -4.91 13.16 9.02
C GLU A 326 -3.66 14.01 8.80
N ASP A 327 -2.48 13.37 8.74
CA ASP A 327 -1.21 14.01 8.43
C ASP A 327 -0.79 13.75 6.97
N ASP A 328 -1.75 13.65 6.04
CA ASP A 328 -1.44 13.66 4.62
C ASP A 328 -0.88 15.04 4.21
N LEU A 329 0.36 15.05 3.72
CA LEU A 329 1.06 16.25 3.22
C LEU A 329 1.12 16.33 1.69
N ASN A 330 0.53 15.38 0.97
CA ASN A 330 0.33 15.48 -0.48
C ASN A 330 -0.87 16.37 -0.81
N TRP A 331 -1.98 16.17 -0.10
CA TRP A 331 -3.21 16.97 -0.18
C TRP A 331 -4.11 16.72 1.04
N ASP A 332 -5.24 17.42 1.15
CA ASP A 332 -6.17 17.29 2.27
C ASP A 332 -7.16 16.12 2.08
N SER A 333 -6.68 14.90 2.27
CA SER A 333 -7.49 13.68 2.16
C SER A 333 -8.72 13.69 3.08
N THR A 334 -8.59 14.27 4.28
CA THR A 334 -9.71 14.39 5.24
C THR A 334 -10.81 15.31 4.73
N ALA A 335 -10.45 16.51 4.23
CA ALA A 335 -11.42 17.43 3.66
C ALA A 335 -12.16 16.80 2.45
N TYR A 336 -11.45 16.05 1.60
CA TYR A 336 -12.09 15.36 0.48
C TYR A 336 -13.06 14.27 0.94
N VAL A 337 -12.77 13.55 2.03
CA VAL A 337 -13.73 12.60 2.62
C VAL A 337 -14.96 13.32 3.12
N ASP A 338 -14.82 14.41 3.88
CA ASP A 338 -15.96 15.19 4.38
C ASP A 338 -16.85 15.68 3.24
N MET A 339 -16.25 16.21 2.16
CA MET A 339 -16.97 16.63 0.95
C MET A 339 -17.77 15.49 0.31
N MET A 340 -17.16 14.31 0.15
CA MET A 340 -17.82 13.16 -0.46
C MET A 340 -18.94 12.61 0.42
N VAL A 341 -18.72 12.52 1.74
CA VAL A 341 -19.71 12.09 2.73
C VAL A 341 -20.92 13.02 2.70
N GLU A 342 -20.69 14.33 2.74
CA GLU A 342 -21.77 15.30 2.71
C GLU A 342 -22.57 15.19 1.40
N ARG A 343 -21.90 15.05 0.25
CA ARG A 343 -22.54 14.86 -1.05
C ARG A 343 -23.39 13.59 -1.10
N LEU A 344 -22.89 12.48 -0.57
CA LEU A 344 -23.64 11.21 -0.48
C LEU A 344 -24.88 11.35 0.42
N GLN A 345 -24.72 11.93 1.61
CA GLN A 345 -25.82 12.14 2.55
C GLN A 345 -26.92 13.04 1.99
N ARG A 346 -26.56 14.14 1.31
CA ARG A 346 -27.54 15.03 0.64
C ARG A 346 -28.35 14.32 -0.44
N HIS A 347 -27.80 13.26 -1.05
CA HIS A 347 -28.48 12.42 -2.04
C HIS A 347 -29.12 11.15 -1.43
N GLY A 348 -29.20 11.05 -0.10
CA GLY A 348 -29.84 9.94 0.60
C GLY A 348 -29.09 8.62 0.51
N LYS A 349 -27.78 8.65 0.22
CA LYS A 349 -26.92 7.46 0.13
C LYS A 349 -26.35 7.11 1.51
N ASP A 350 -26.33 5.81 1.83
CA ASP A 350 -25.78 5.22 3.06
C ASP A 350 -24.80 4.08 2.77
N ASN A 351 -24.39 3.93 1.50
CA ASN A 351 -23.53 2.86 1.01
C ASN A 351 -22.04 3.10 1.28
N PHE A 352 -21.66 3.83 2.34
CA PHE A 352 -20.28 4.18 2.63
C PHE A 352 -19.87 4.01 4.09
N GLU A 353 -18.57 3.81 4.30
CA GLU A 353 -17.88 3.84 5.59
C GLU A 353 -16.65 4.73 5.49
N THR A 354 -16.26 5.37 6.58
CA THR A 354 -15.04 6.19 6.68
C THR A 354 -14.09 5.64 7.75
N VAL A 355 -12.79 5.78 7.50
CA VAL A 355 -11.75 5.58 8.50
C VAL A 355 -10.68 6.65 8.35
N CYS A 356 -10.40 7.36 9.43
CA CYS A 356 -9.32 8.32 9.53
C CYS A 356 -8.21 7.78 10.43
N TYR A 357 -6.96 7.96 10.04
CA TYR A 357 -5.79 7.55 10.83
C TYR A 357 -5.00 8.77 11.30
N PRO A 358 -5.06 9.11 12.60
CA PRO A 358 -4.19 10.11 13.20
C PRO A 358 -2.72 9.74 13.05
N GLY A 359 -1.88 10.70 12.65
CA GLY A 359 -0.44 10.49 12.49
C GLY A 359 -0.05 9.52 11.36
N ALA A 360 -0.98 9.12 10.48
CA ALA A 360 -0.66 8.48 9.22
C ALA A 360 -0.41 9.53 8.13
N GLY A 361 0.33 9.14 7.10
CA GLY A 361 0.67 9.98 5.95
C GLY A 361 0.12 9.40 4.65
N HIS A 362 0.51 9.99 3.52
CA HIS A 362 -0.12 9.73 2.23
C HIS A 362 -0.05 8.27 1.74
N TYR A 363 1.07 7.57 1.94
CA TYR A 363 1.27 6.22 1.40
C TYR A 363 0.93 5.11 2.39
N LEU A 364 -0.36 4.84 2.60
CA LEU A 364 -0.81 3.67 3.35
C LEU A 364 -0.70 2.39 2.49
N GLU A 365 0.32 1.59 2.78
CA GLU A 365 0.68 0.39 2.01
C GLU A 365 0.31 -0.92 2.74
N PRO A 366 0.44 -2.08 2.07
CA PRO A 366 0.53 -3.36 2.78
C PRO A 366 1.63 -3.32 3.86
N PRO A 367 1.40 -3.91 5.06
CA PRO A 367 2.19 -3.65 6.25
C PRO A 367 3.66 -4.08 6.17
N TYR A 368 4.43 -3.55 7.13
CA TYR A 368 5.81 -3.95 7.43
C TYR A 368 6.85 -3.58 6.37
N GLY A 369 6.48 -2.70 5.42
CA GLY A 369 7.46 -1.98 4.62
C GLY A 369 8.10 -0.83 5.41
N PRO A 370 9.27 -0.33 4.97
CA PRO A 370 9.86 0.88 5.54
C PRO A 370 8.94 2.10 5.36
N TYR A 371 8.69 2.83 6.45
CA TYR A 371 7.99 4.11 6.41
C TYR A 371 8.77 5.14 5.56
N CYS A 372 8.05 5.93 4.75
CA CYS A 372 8.64 6.92 3.84
C CYS A 372 8.11 8.33 4.15
N PRO A 373 8.88 9.17 4.86
CA PRO A 373 8.45 10.55 5.16
C PRO A 373 8.50 11.48 3.95
N SER A 374 9.38 11.18 2.98
CA SER A 374 9.58 12.01 1.80
C SER A 374 10.21 11.25 0.64
N SER A 375 9.87 11.64 -0.58
CA SER A 375 10.52 11.16 -1.79
C SER A 375 10.28 12.08 -2.99
N PHE A 376 10.98 11.83 -4.09
CA PHE A 376 10.75 12.54 -5.35
C PHE A 376 9.28 12.42 -5.82
N HIS A 377 8.69 13.54 -6.22
CA HIS A 377 7.37 13.64 -6.81
C HIS A 377 7.48 14.24 -8.22
N ALA A 378 7.01 13.52 -9.24
CA ALA A 378 7.17 13.92 -10.64
C ALA A 378 6.53 15.28 -10.97
N VAL A 379 5.30 15.54 -10.50
CA VAL A 379 4.61 16.83 -10.73
C VAL A 379 5.32 18.01 -10.05
N ALA A 380 5.78 17.84 -8.80
CA ALA A 380 6.53 18.89 -8.09
C ALA A 380 7.96 19.08 -8.61
N GLY A 381 8.49 18.13 -9.41
CA GLY A 381 9.86 18.19 -9.93
C GLY A 381 10.97 17.96 -8.90
N GLY A 382 10.63 17.55 -7.68
CA GLY A 382 11.59 17.42 -6.56
C GLY A 382 11.06 16.59 -5.40
N PRO A 383 11.84 16.46 -4.31
CA PRO A 383 11.40 15.79 -3.09
C PRO A 383 10.23 16.51 -2.42
N VAL A 384 9.21 15.76 -2.03
CA VAL A 384 8.09 16.28 -1.23
C VAL A 384 7.90 15.45 0.03
N LEU A 385 7.30 16.06 1.05
CA LEU A 385 6.84 15.37 2.25
C LEU A 385 5.54 14.62 1.98
N TRP A 386 5.43 13.42 2.55
CA TRP A 386 4.21 12.60 2.52
C TRP A 386 3.47 12.59 3.85
N GLY A 387 4.12 13.07 4.91
CA GLY A 387 3.61 13.16 6.27
C GLY A 387 3.53 11.83 7.01
N GLY A 388 2.88 11.86 8.16
CA GLY A 388 2.80 10.79 9.13
C GLY A 388 3.97 10.73 10.11
N GLU A 389 3.78 9.96 11.17
CA GLU A 389 4.79 9.58 12.15
C GLU A 389 5.04 8.07 12.02
N ALA A 390 6.30 7.65 11.98
CA ALA A 390 6.65 6.28 11.57
C ALA A 390 5.90 5.17 12.34
N ARG A 391 5.73 5.32 13.66
CA ARG A 391 5.01 4.35 14.49
C ARG A 391 3.51 4.34 14.19
N SER A 392 2.89 5.52 14.24
CA SER A 392 1.46 5.69 13.98
C SER A 392 1.08 5.25 12.56
N HIS A 393 1.92 5.58 11.58
CA HIS A 393 1.78 5.15 10.19
C HIS A 393 1.85 3.63 10.04
N ALA A 394 2.87 2.97 10.62
CA ALA A 394 3.00 1.52 10.56
C ALA A 394 1.81 0.79 11.22
N ALA A 395 1.29 1.33 12.33
CA ALA A 395 0.09 0.81 12.98
C ALA A 395 -1.16 0.97 12.10
N ALA A 396 -1.31 2.12 11.43
CA ALA A 396 -2.40 2.39 10.49
C ALA A 396 -2.39 1.41 9.32
N GLU A 397 -1.23 1.10 8.74
CA GLU A 397 -1.10 0.09 7.67
C GLU A 397 -1.58 -1.30 8.12
N VAL A 398 -1.16 -1.75 9.32
CA VAL A 398 -1.57 -3.06 9.88
C VAL A 398 -3.08 -3.12 10.05
N HIS A 399 -3.68 -2.08 10.64
CA HIS A 399 -5.13 -2.03 10.85
C HIS A 399 -5.89 -1.95 9.53
N LEU A 400 -5.48 -1.05 8.62
CA LEU A 400 -6.11 -0.87 7.33
C LEU A 400 -6.06 -2.14 6.50
N TRP A 401 -4.94 -2.83 6.47
CA TRP A 401 -4.79 -4.04 5.68
C TRP A 401 -5.78 -5.14 6.07
N LYS A 402 -6.08 -5.25 7.38
CA LYS A 402 -7.13 -6.13 7.88
C LYS A 402 -8.52 -5.63 7.44
N LYS A 403 -8.82 -4.34 7.63
CA LYS A 403 -10.12 -3.76 7.26
C LYS A 403 -10.42 -3.88 5.77
N ILE A 404 -9.43 -3.70 4.88
CA ILE A 404 -9.60 -3.90 3.43
C ILE A 404 -10.11 -5.29 3.11
N GLN A 405 -9.52 -6.32 3.73
CA GLN A 405 -9.90 -7.71 3.51
C GLN A 405 -11.30 -7.99 4.05
N GLU A 406 -11.64 -7.46 5.22
CA GLU A 406 -12.97 -7.60 5.83
C GLU A 406 -14.04 -6.92 4.97
N PHE A 407 -13.79 -5.69 4.54
CA PHE A 407 -14.68 -4.92 3.67
C PHE A 407 -14.95 -5.65 2.35
N PHE A 408 -13.91 -6.10 1.64
CA PHE A 408 -14.13 -6.84 0.40
C PHE A 408 -14.83 -8.19 0.60
N ARG A 409 -14.56 -8.93 1.69
CA ARG A 409 -15.30 -10.17 1.99
C ARG A 409 -16.77 -9.92 2.30
N ALA A 410 -17.08 -8.79 2.95
CA ALA A 410 -18.44 -8.43 3.32
C ALA A 410 -19.28 -8.00 2.11
N HIS A 411 -18.66 -7.42 1.07
CA HIS A 411 -19.38 -6.76 -0.02
C HIS A 411 -19.19 -7.39 -1.39
N LEU A 412 -18.26 -8.34 -1.56
CA LEU A 412 -18.11 -9.08 -2.81
C LEU A 412 -18.73 -10.48 -2.65
N SER A 413 -19.89 -10.68 -3.26
CA SER A 413 -20.58 -11.98 -3.29
C SER A 413 -19.82 -13.00 -4.14
N CYS A 414 -19.72 -14.23 -3.64
CA CYS A 414 -19.36 -15.40 -4.45
C CYS A 414 -20.57 -16.33 -4.45
N ASP A 415 -21.41 -16.24 -5.47
CA ASP A 415 -22.46 -17.24 -5.62
C ASP A 415 -21.78 -18.53 -6.06
N ALA A 416 -21.87 -19.58 -5.25
CA ALA A 416 -21.47 -20.91 -5.66
C ALA A 416 -22.25 -21.24 -6.93
N THR A 417 -21.55 -21.48 -8.03
CA THR A 417 -22.15 -21.98 -9.26
C THR A 417 -23.02 -23.18 -8.91
N GLN A 418 -24.34 -23.06 -9.10
CA GLN A 418 -25.27 -24.17 -9.02
C GLN A 418 -24.79 -25.23 -10.03
N THR A 419 -24.02 -26.20 -9.55
CA THR A 419 -23.74 -27.42 -10.29
C THR A 419 -25.05 -28.20 -10.29
N LYS A 420 -25.96 -27.85 -11.22
CA LYS A 420 -27.00 -28.78 -11.63
C LYS A 420 -26.27 -29.95 -12.28
N ALA A 421 -25.98 -30.97 -11.48
CA ALA A 421 -25.70 -32.30 -11.96
C ALA A 421 -26.86 -32.67 -12.92
N LYS A 422 -26.59 -32.67 -14.22
CA LYS A 422 -27.44 -33.39 -15.15
C LYS A 422 -27.09 -34.87 -14.98
N LEU A 423 -28.11 -35.61 -14.56
CA LEU A 423 -28.19 -37.06 -14.39
C LEU A 423 -27.54 -37.82 -15.54
#